data_AF-A0AA39JK41-F1
#
_entry.id   AF-A0AA39JK41-F1
#
_cell.length_a   1.000
_cell.length_b   1.000
_cell.length_c   1.000
_cell.angle_alpha   90.00
_cell.angle_beta   90.00
_cell.angle_gamma   90.00
#
_symmetry.space_group_name_H-M   'P 1'
#
loop_
_entity.id
_entity.type
_entity.pdbx_description
1 polymer ?
#
loop_
_entity_poly.entity_id
_entity_poly.type
_entity_poly.pdbx_seq_one_letter_code
_entity_poly.pdbx_strand_id
1 'polypeptide(L)'
;MTTFLELGIPSSESTVTVKAINLGALPLSSALPAAYFREPILPGYESFRAPIYAFFTEHRVTGKRLIHGHFDHTGEMCKFPATTELVIGPGFDRRTFPTTPESYLIESDLTGRKVTELNLNDFTLTIGDYEALDYFSDGSFYILNSPGHHAGHISVLARVTPTSFILLGGDSCHHIGQLRPTTELHKQSPCPVHAMTSRTTPLFSEQNAYGHADPEAARTTIAKLGNFDANPDVLVIVAHDATVPAVIDEFPKALNEWKTKGWKEKLTWAFLDRDFPALKT
;
A
#
# COMPACT_ATOMS: atom_id res chain seq x y z
N MET A 1 11.33 15.04 17.61
CA MET A 1 10.66 16.04 16.75
C MET A 1 9.76 15.27 15.80
N THR A 2 8.57 15.77 15.51
CA THR A 2 7.65 15.18 14.53
C THR A 2 8.14 15.50 13.12
N THR A 3 8.61 14.48 12.40
CA THR A 3 9.18 14.60 11.05
C THR A 3 8.12 14.50 9.97
N PHE A 4 6.87 14.14 10.29
CA PHE A 4 5.79 14.09 9.30
C PHE A 4 5.53 15.44 8.60
N LEU A 5 5.85 16.56 9.26
CA LEU A 5 5.71 17.91 8.69
C LEU A 5 6.62 18.12 7.47
N GLU A 6 7.76 17.41 7.40
CA GLU A 6 8.67 17.43 6.25
C GLU A 6 8.02 16.85 4.98
N LEU A 7 6.97 16.02 5.16
CA LEU A 7 6.15 15.49 4.06
C LEU A 7 5.00 16.44 3.68
N GLY A 8 4.90 17.63 4.26
CA GLY A 8 3.82 18.58 3.98
C GLY A 8 2.45 18.17 4.53
N ILE A 9 2.39 17.18 5.42
CA ILE A 9 1.12 16.75 6.03
C ILE A 9 0.67 17.81 7.05
N PRO A 10 -0.56 18.37 6.93
CA PRO A 10 -1.08 19.35 7.89
C PRO A 10 -1.18 18.79 9.32
N SER A 11 -1.07 19.66 10.33
CA SER A 11 -1.33 19.27 11.72
C SER A 11 -2.84 19.03 11.96
N SER A 12 -3.18 17.98 12.68
CA SER A 12 -4.54 17.72 13.15
C SER A 12 -4.53 16.78 14.35
N GLU A 13 -5.55 16.92 15.21
CA GLU A 13 -5.84 16.01 16.33
C GLU A 13 -6.82 14.89 15.93
N SER A 14 -7.50 15.01 14.77
CA SER A 14 -8.43 14.00 14.29
C SER A 14 -7.73 12.74 13.82
N THR A 15 -8.28 11.57 14.16
CA THR A 15 -7.68 10.28 13.83
C THR A 15 -8.72 9.27 13.36
N VAL A 16 -8.24 8.27 12.63
CA VAL A 16 -9.03 7.10 12.23
C VAL A 16 -8.51 5.83 12.91
N THR A 17 -9.37 4.82 13.02
CA THR A 17 -8.95 3.46 13.40
C THR A 17 -8.68 2.64 12.13
N VAL A 18 -7.51 2.03 12.01
CA VAL A 18 -7.13 1.17 10.86
C VAL A 18 -6.98 -0.27 11.32
N LYS A 19 -7.50 -1.23 10.54
CA LYS A 19 -7.40 -2.67 10.79
C LYS A 19 -6.96 -3.39 9.51
N ALA A 20 -5.99 -4.31 9.60
CA ALA A 20 -5.58 -5.15 8.48
C ALA A 20 -6.43 -6.42 8.41
N ILE A 21 -6.93 -6.77 7.24
CA ILE A 21 -7.65 -8.01 6.97
C ILE A 21 -6.77 -8.85 6.05
N ASN A 22 -6.22 -9.94 6.59
CA ASN A 22 -5.49 -10.92 5.81
C ASN A 22 -6.50 -11.78 5.03
N LEU A 23 -6.50 -11.67 3.71
CA LEU A 23 -7.37 -12.44 2.83
C LEU A 23 -6.73 -13.77 2.39
N GLY A 24 -5.56 -14.09 2.95
CA GLY A 24 -4.77 -15.26 2.64
C GLY A 24 -3.64 -14.95 1.67
N ALA A 25 -3.15 -15.99 1.00
CA ALA A 25 -2.18 -15.90 -0.08
C ALA A 25 -2.65 -16.79 -1.22
N LEU A 26 -2.20 -16.50 -2.44
CA LEU A 26 -2.45 -17.37 -3.58
C LEU A 26 -2.03 -18.82 -3.25
N PRO A 27 -2.82 -19.85 -3.66
CA PRO A 27 -2.52 -21.26 -3.41
C PRO A 27 -1.11 -21.65 -3.86
N LEU A 28 -0.54 -22.71 -3.26
CA LEU A 28 0.79 -23.24 -3.64
C LEU A 28 0.89 -23.60 -5.14
N SER A 29 -0.22 -24.00 -5.76
CA SER A 29 -0.33 -24.27 -7.20
C SER A 29 -0.37 -23.01 -8.09
N SER A 30 -0.38 -21.83 -7.48
CA SER A 30 -0.62 -20.53 -8.13
C SER A 30 0.51 -19.53 -7.88
N ALA A 31 1.70 -20.01 -7.49
CA ALA A 31 2.88 -19.16 -7.41
C ALA A 31 3.15 -18.53 -8.79
N LEU A 32 3.14 -17.20 -8.83
CA LEU A 32 3.31 -16.47 -10.08
C LEU A 32 4.81 -16.32 -10.38
N PRO A 33 5.22 -16.31 -11.66
CA PRO A 33 6.58 -15.97 -12.03
C PRO A 33 6.95 -14.59 -11.46
N ALA A 34 8.03 -14.51 -10.68
CA ALA A 34 8.52 -13.26 -10.10
C ALA A 34 8.87 -12.23 -11.18
N ALA A 35 9.17 -12.69 -12.41
CA ALA A 35 9.34 -11.87 -13.59
C ALA A 35 8.18 -10.89 -13.78
N TYR A 36 6.93 -11.28 -13.53
CA TYR A 36 5.77 -10.40 -13.72
C TYR A 36 5.78 -9.14 -12.86
N PHE A 37 6.54 -9.14 -11.77
CA PHE A 37 6.50 -8.08 -10.76
C PHE A 37 7.81 -7.31 -10.68
N ARG A 38 8.97 -7.96 -10.81
CA ARG A 38 10.26 -7.36 -10.44
C ARG A 38 11.42 -7.76 -11.34
N GLU A 39 12.44 -6.89 -11.38
CA GLU A 39 13.76 -7.18 -11.95
C GLU A 39 14.89 -6.62 -11.07
N PRO A 40 16.09 -7.23 -11.04
CA PRO A 40 16.43 -8.50 -11.67
C PRO A 40 15.80 -9.71 -10.94
N ILE A 41 15.71 -10.84 -11.63
CA ILE A 41 15.36 -12.12 -11.00
C ILE A 41 16.60 -12.75 -10.40
N LEU A 42 16.55 -12.99 -9.09
CA LEU A 42 17.65 -13.60 -8.36
C LEU A 42 17.51 -15.13 -8.39
N PRO A 43 18.61 -15.89 -8.59
CA PRO A 43 18.58 -17.34 -8.58
C PRO A 43 17.98 -17.91 -7.29
N GLY A 44 17.01 -18.81 -7.42
CA GLY A 44 16.24 -19.38 -6.30
C GLY A 44 15.04 -18.55 -5.85
N TYR A 45 14.79 -17.39 -6.47
CA TYR A 45 13.69 -16.47 -6.15
C TYR A 45 12.83 -16.13 -7.38
N GLU A 46 12.70 -17.08 -8.29
CA GLU A 46 11.95 -17.00 -9.55
C GLU A 46 10.44 -17.07 -9.36
N SER A 47 9.98 -17.49 -8.19
CA SER A 47 8.56 -17.50 -7.82
C SER A 47 8.23 -16.37 -6.87
N PHE A 48 7.06 -15.78 -7.05
CA PHE A 48 6.52 -14.75 -6.20
C PHE A 48 5.27 -15.27 -5.50
N ARG A 49 5.28 -15.18 -4.17
CA ARG A 49 4.16 -15.52 -3.31
C ARG A 49 4.01 -14.43 -2.28
N ALA A 50 2.86 -13.79 -2.27
CA ALA A 50 2.56 -12.72 -1.35
C ALA A 50 1.20 -12.92 -0.69
N PRO A 51 1.03 -12.40 0.54
CA PRO A 51 -0.28 -12.23 1.13
C PRO A 51 -1.10 -11.22 0.32
N ILE A 52 -2.38 -11.19 0.61
CA ILE A 52 -3.33 -10.22 0.08
C ILE A 52 -3.96 -9.53 1.29
N TYR A 53 -3.69 -8.23 1.48
CA TYR A 53 -4.21 -7.45 2.61
C TYR A 53 -5.20 -6.38 2.17
N ALA A 54 -6.43 -6.47 2.67
CA ALA A 54 -7.36 -5.35 2.64
C ALA A 54 -7.27 -4.57 3.95
N PHE A 55 -7.61 -3.30 3.91
CA PHE A 55 -7.59 -2.46 5.11
C PHE A 55 -8.95 -1.85 5.37
N PHE A 56 -9.40 -2.01 6.59
CA PHE A 56 -10.66 -1.46 7.07
C PHE A 56 -10.38 -0.24 7.95
N THR A 57 -10.98 0.89 7.60
CA THR A 57 -10.83 2.15 8.32
C THR A 57 -12.16 2.61 8.90
N GLU A 58 -12.16 3.00 10.17
CA GLU A 58 -13.31 3.61 10.85
C GLU A 58 -13.01 5.06 11.21
N HIS A 59 -13.85 5.96 10.74
CA HIS A 59 -13.85 7.35 11.16
C HIS A 59 -14.95 7.57 12.20
N ARG A 60 -14.55 7.61 13.47
CA ARG A 60 -15.49 7.58 14.61
C ARG A 60 -16.40 8.79 14.68
N VAL A 61 -15.93 9.96 14.23
CA VAL A 61 -16.69 11.21 14.28
C VAL A 61 -17.90 11.16 13.34
N THR A 62 -17.72 10.67 12.11
CA THR A 62 -18.83 10.56 11.14
C THR A 62 -19.53 9.21 11.17
N GLY A 63 -18.95 8.20 11.84
CA GLY A 63 -19.42 6.81 11.82
C GLY A 63 -19.15 6.08 10.50
N LYS A 64 -18.46 6.72 9.54
CA LYS A 64 -18.15 6.11 8.23
C LYS A 64 -17.11 5.00 8.39
N ARG A 65 -17.28 3.95 7.57
CA ARG A 65 -16.39 2.80 7.46
C ARG A 65 -15.97 2.65 6.02
N LEU A 66 -14.67 2.59 5.78
CA LEU A 66 -14.07 2.50 4.46
C LEU A 66 -13.27 1.19 4.35
N ILE A 67 -13.28 0.59 3.18
CA ILE A 67 -12.41 -0.53 2.85
C ILE A 67 -11.53 -0.10 1.71
N HIS A 68 -10.23 -0.24 1.90
CA HIS A 68 -9.23 -0.08 0.86
C HIS A 68 -8.78 -1.47 0.42
N GLY A 69 -8.93 -1.75 -0.87
CA GLY A 69 -8.54 -3.00 -1.51
C GLY A 69 -8.20 -2.75 -2.97
N HIS A 70 -7.35 -3.62 -3.51
CA HIS A 70 -6.83 -3.57 -4.89
C HIS A 70 -7.61 -4.50 -5.82
N PHE A 71 -7.12 -4.70 -7.04
CA PHE A 71 -7.85 -5.45 -8.06
C PHE A 71 -8.06 -6.92 -7.66
N ASP A 72 -7.11 -7.54 -6.97
CA ASP A 72 -7.21 -8.90 -6.44
C ASP A 72 -8.08 -9.00 -5.17
N HIS A 73 -8.63 -7.87 -4.72
CA HIS A 73 -9.68 -7.79 -3.70
C HIS A 73 -11.08 -7.66 -4.31
N THR A 74 -11.18 -7.63 -5.64
CA THR A 74 -12.46 -7.70 -6.36
C THR A 74 -12.92 -9.16 -6.51
N GLY A 75 -14.22 -9.39 -6.74
CA GLY A 75 -14.81 -10.73 -6.85
C GLY A 75 -15.57 -11.22 -5.62
N GLU A 76 -15.38 -10.60 -4.45
CA GLU A 76 -15.97 -11.05 -3.17
C GLU A 76 -16.56 -9.89 -2.35
N MET A 77 -16.85 -8.75 -3.00
CA MET A 77 -17.40 -7.59 -2.29
C MET A 77 -18.77 -7.86 -1.65
N CYS A 78 -19.48 -8.92 -2.07
CA CYS A 78 -20.70 -9.41 -1.45
C CYS A 78 -20.54 -9.75 0.06
N LYS A 79 -19.31 -9.97 0.55
CA LYS A 79 -19.00 -10.16 1.98
C LYS A 79 -19.24 -8.89 2.82
N PHE A 80 -19.31 -7.73 2.18
CA PHE A 80 -19.63 -6.46 2.83
C PHE A 80 -21.09 -6.07 2.61
N PRO A 81 -21.76 -5.43 3.59
CA PRO A 81 -23.12 -4.92 3.41
C PRO A 81 -23.23 -4.07 2.15
N ALA A 82 -24.35 -4.16 1.42
CA ALA A 82 -24.57 -3.35 0.21
C ALA A 82 -24.56 -1.83 0.48
N THR A 83 -24.78 -1.43 1.75
CA THR A 83 -24.66 -0.04 2.22
C THR A 83 -23.22 0.48 2.29
N THR A 84 -22.21 -0.38 2.13
CA THR A 84 -20.81 0.04 2.04
C THR A 84 -20.58 0.80 0.73
N GLU A 85 -20.19 2.07 0.84
CA GLU A 85 -19.79 2.92 -0.28
C GLU A 85 -18.44 2.45 -0.84
N LEU A 86 -18.35 2.37 -2.18
CA LEU A 86 -17.11 2.11 -2.90
C LEU A 86 -16.54 3.43 -3.40
N VAL A 87 -15.36 3.80 -2.91
CA VAL A 87 -14.62 4.98 -3.38
C VAL A 87 -13.49 4.50 -4.28
N ILE A 88 -13.49 4.95 -5.54
CA ILE A 88 -12.51 4.55 -6.56
C ILE A 88 -11.76 5.77 -7.08
N GLY A 89 -10.52 5.58 -7.52
CA GLY A 89 -9.71 6.67 -8.04
C GLY A 89 -10.10 7.11 -9.46
N PRO A 90 -9.56 8.24 -9.92
CA PRO A 90 -9.88 8.79 -11.25
C PRO A 90 -9.52 7.84 -12.38
N GLY A 91 -10.47 7.58 -13.30
CA GLY A 91 -10.26 6.75 -14.48
C GLY A 91 -10.30 5.24 -14.22
N PHE A 92 -10.81 4.82 -13.05
CA PHE A 92 -10.97 3.41 -12.72
C PHE A 92 -11.92 2.70 -13.70
N ASP A 93 -11.50 1.56 -14.25
CA ASP A 93 -12.33 0.78 -15.17
C ASP A 93 -13.42 0.02 -14.41
N ARG A 94 -14.69 0.37 -14.70
CA ARG A 94 -15.87 -0.19 -14.03
C ARG A 94 -16.58 -1.27 -14.84
N ARG A 95 -16.04 -1.67 -16.00
CA ARG A 95 -16.61 -2.77 -16.79
C ARG A 95 -16.58 -4.05 -15.98
N THR A 96 -17.50 -4.98 -16.22
CA THR A 96 -17.61 -6.23 -15.45
C THR A 96 -17.66 -7.46 -16.35
N PHE A 97 -17.17 -8.59 -15.86
CA PHE A 97 -17.40 -9.92 -16.42
C PHE A 97 -18.84 -10.38 -16.10
N PRO A 98 -19.55 -11.10 -17.01
CA PRO A 98 -19.08 -11.55 -18.34
C PRO A 98 -19.28 -10.53 -19.46
N THR A 99 -19.94 -9.39 -19.20
CA THR A 99 -20.24 -8.35 -20.22
C THR A 99 -18.98 -7.86 -20.94
N THR A 100 -17.86 -7.73 -20.21
CA THR A 100 -16.52 -7.50 -20.74
C THR A 100 -15.64 -8.67 -20.32
N PRO A 101 -15.28 -9.59 -21.24
CA PRO A 101 -14.52 -10.81 -20.91
C PRO A 101 -13.17 -10.56 -20.24
N GLU A 102 -12.53 -9.43 -20.57
CA GLU A 102 -11.22 -9.04 -20.04
C GLU A 102 -11.30 -8.35 -18.66
N SER A 103 -12.51 -8.14 -18.11
CA SER A 103 -12.65 -7.44 -16.83
C SER A 103 -12.42 -8.37 -15.64
N TYR A 104 -11.71 -7.83 -14.63
CA TYR A 104 -11.51 -8.45 -13.33
C TYR A 104 -12.73 -8.29 -12.40
N LEU A 105 -13.49 -7.20 -12.54
CA LEU A 105 -14.68 -6.98 -11.73
C LEU A 105 -15.80 -7.91 -12.20
N ILE A 106 -16.57 -8.43 -11.25
CA ILE A 106 -17.83 -9.12 -11.55
C ILE A 106 -19.03 -8.24 -11.19
N GLU A 107 -20.20 -8.51 -11.76
CA GLU A 107 -21.40 -7.69 -11.53
C GLU A 107 -21.77 -7.53 -10.04
N SER A 108 -21.56 -8.57 -9.24
CA SER A 108 -21.83 -8.55 -7.79
C SER A 108 -20.90 -7.61 -7.02
N ASP A 109 -19.77 -7.18 -7.60
CA ASP A 109 -18.88 -6.22 -6.95
C ASP A 109 -19.51 -4.83 -6.85
N LEU A 110 -20.30 -4.44 -7.85
CA LEU A 110 -20.88 -3.11 -7.96
C LEU A 110 -22.37 -3.07 -7.63
N THR A 111 -23.08 -4.19 -7.80
CA THR A 111 -24.55 -4.23 -7.71
C THR A 111 -25.06 -3.83 -6.33
N GLY A 112 -25.99 -2.87 -6.32
CA GLY A 112 -26.66 -2.40 -5.10
C GLY A 112 -25.83 -1.47 -4.22
N ARG A 113 -24.64 -1.04 -4.68
CA ARG A 113 -23.73 -0.17 -3.92
C ARG A 113 -23.69 1.24 -4.49
N LYS A 114 -23.44 2.20 -3.59
CA LYS A 114 -23.02 3.54 -4.01
C LYS A 114 -21.56 3.47 -4.45
N VAL A 115 -21.28 3.82 -5.70
CA VAL A 115 -19.91 3.93 -6.24
C VAL A 115 -19.61 5.41 -6.47
N THR A 116 -18.55 5.90 -5.84
CA THR A 116 -18.07 7.28 -5.95
C THR A 116 -16.67 7.27 -6.55
N GLU A 117 -16.56 7.73 -7.79
CA GLU A 117 -15.28 7.98 -8.44
C GLU A 117 -14.79 9.37 -8.08
N LEU A 118 -13.55 9.45 -7.63
CA LEU A 118 -12.87 10.71 -7.34
C LEU A 118 -12.43 11.38 -8.64
N ASN A 119 -12.47 12.70 -8.67
CA ASN A 119 -11.98 13.50 -9.78
C ASN A 119 -10.58 14.03 -9.44
N LEU A 120 -9.76 14.26 -10.46
CA LEU A 120 -8.43 14.87 -10.26
C LEU A 120 -8.51 16.23 -9.55
N ASN A 121 -9.59 17.00 -9.80
CA ASN A 121 -9.82 18.29 -9.14
C ASN A 121 -10.14 18.19 -7.64
N ASP A 122 -10.45 16.99 -7.13
CA ASP A 122 -10.68 16.79 -5.69
C ASP A 122 -9.35 16.80 -4.91
N PHE A 123 -8.22 16.52 -5.58
CA PHE A 123 -6.89 16.47 -4.97
C PHE A 123 -6.27 17.87 -4.90
N THR A 124 -6.62 18.60 -3.84
CA THR A 124 -6.24 20.01 -3.66
C THR A 124 -5.00 20.23 -2.80
N LEU A 125 -4.43 19.15 -2.24
CA LEU A 125 -3.24 19.19 -1.39
C LEU A 125 -2.03 18.56 -2.09
N THR A 126 -0.84 18.91 -1.62
CA THR A 126 0.40 18.19 -1.96
C THR A 126 1.02 17.62 -0.69
N ILE A 127 1.14 16.29 -0.61
CA ILE A 127 1.69 15.57 0.55
C ILE A 127 2.75 14.58 0.05
N GLY A 128 4.01 14.76 0.44
CA GLY A 128 5.15 13.95 -0.01
C GLY A 128 5.20 13.79 -1.53
N ASP A 129 5.01 14.90 -2.24
CA ASP A 129 4.92 15.00 -3.70
C ASP A 129 3.72 14.28 -4.36
N TYR A 130 2.79 13.72 -3.58
CA TYR A 130 1.49 13.26 -4.09
C TYR A 130 0.49 14.38 -4.17
N GLU A 131 -0.34 14.37 -5.22
CA GLU A 131 -1.64 15.03 -5.18
C GLU A 131 -2.51 14.30 -4.15
N ALA A 132 -3.07 15.03 -3.19
CA ALA A 132 -3.75 14.47 -2.04
C ALA A 132 -5.12 15.12 -1.81
N LEU A 133 -6.07 14.31 -1.36
CA LEU A 133 -7.42 14.71 -0.94
C LEU A 133 -7.56 14.40 0.56
N ASP A 134 -7.91 15.39 1.37
CA ASP A 134 -8.39 15.18 2.74
C ASP A 134 -9.87 14.78 2.72
N TYR A 135 -10.14 13.47 2.76
CA TYR A 135 -11.46 12.90 2.48
C TYR A 135 -12.52 13.25 3.54
N PHE A 136 -12.10 13.44 4.80
CA PHE A 136 -13.00 13.87 5.88
C PHE A 136 -12.90 15.37 6.17
N SER A 137 -11.97 16.08 5.52
CA SER A 137 -11.71 17.52 5.71
C SER A 137 -11.36 17.86 7.17
N ASP A 138 -10.75 16.91 7.87
CA ASP A 138 -10.33 17.06 9.26
C ASP A 138 -8.88 16.61 9.50
N GLY A 139 -8.17 16.23 8.44
CA GLY A 139 -6.78 15.81 8.47
C GLY A 139 -6.53 14.39 9.01
N SER A 140 -7.58 13.58 9.17
CA SER A 140 -7.46 12.20 9.67
C SER A 140 -7.24 11.15 8.60
N PHE A 141 -7.65 11.41 7.35
CA PHE A 141 -7.63 10.43 6.27
C PHE A 141 -7.39 11.10 4.92
N TYR A 142 -6.22 10.86 4.35
CA TYR A 142 -5.85 11.38 3.05
C TYR A 142 -5.87 10.28 2.00
N ILE A 143 -6.44 10.57 0.84
CA ILE A 143 -6.33 9.75 -0.35
C ILE A 143 -5.23 10.36 -1.23
N LEU A 144 -4.27 9.54 -1.64
CA LEU A 144 -3.14 9.94 -2.47
C LEU A 144 -3.35 9.40 -3.89
N ASN A 145 -3.24 10.28 -4.89
CA ASN A 145 -3.31 9.87 -6.30
C ASN A 145 -2.02 9.12 -6.68
N SER A 146 -2.08 7.81 -6.84
CA SER A 146 -0.91 6.93 -7.01
C SER A 146 -0.96 6.14 -8.32
N PRO A 147 -0.88 6.80 -9.49
CA PRO A 147 -0.97 6.14 -10.79
C PRO A 147 0.21 5.20 -11.05
N GLY A 148 0.02 4.29 -12.00
CA GLY A 148 1.08 3.39 -12.49
C GLY A 148 0.63 1.94 -12.57
N HIS A 149 0.13 1.41 -11.46
CA HIS A 149 -0.32 0.02 -11.39
C HIS A 149 -1.54 -0.23 -12.31
N HIS A 150 -2.63 0.48 -12.06
CA HIS A 150 -3.82 0.52 -12.92
C HIS A 150 -4.40 1.94 -12.92
N ALA A 151 -5.22 2.25 -13.92
CA ALA A 151 -5.99 3.48 -13.92
C ALA A 151 -6.91 3.53 -12.68
N GLY A 152 -6.95 4.67 -11.99
CA GLY A 152 -7.68 4.82 -10.73
C GLY A 152 -7.01 4.21 -9.49
N HIS A 153 -5.76 3.76 -9.57
CA HIS A 153 -5.01 3.31 -8.39
C HIS A 153 -4.76 4.47 -7.42
N ILE A 154 -5.19 4.30 -6.17
CA ILE A 154 -5.06 5.28 -5.07
C ILE A 154 -4.40 4.62 -3.87
N SER A 155 -3.64 5.39 -3.10
CA SER A 155 -3.08 4.96 -1.82
C SER A 155 -3.76 5.75 -0.70
N VAL A 156 -3.71 5.24 0.52
CA VAL A 156 -4.32 5.89 1.68
C VAL A 156 -3.27 6.24 2.71
N LEU A 157 -3.25 7.48 3.18
CA LEU A 157 -2.48 7.92 4.33
C LEU A 157 -3.42 8.23 5.49
N ALA A 158 -3.45 7.32 6.47
CA ALA A 158 -4.34 7.37 7.62
C ALA A 158 -3.60 7.89 8.87
N ARG A 159 -4.11 8.96 9.49
CA ARG A 159 -3.62 9.45 10.78
C ARG A 159 -4.20 8.57 11.90
N VAL A 160 -3.32 7.85 12.60
CA VAL A 160 -3.73 6.90 13.66
C VAL A 160 -3.46 7.42 15.07
N THR A 161 -2.56 8.41 15.20
CA THR A 161 -2.40 9.30 16.35
C THR A 161 -2.09 10.71 15.81
N PRO A 162 -2.16 11.79 16.60
CA PRO A 162 -1.83 13.14 16.11
C PRO A 162 -0.46 13.24 15.40
N THR A 163 0.47 12.32 15.71
CA THR A 163 1.87 12.35 15.25
C THR A 163 2.32 11.09 14.51
N SER A 164 1.42 10.14 14.20
CA SER A 164 1.79 8.90 13.51
C SER A 164 0.75 8.45 12.51
N PHE A 165 1.24 7.89 11.41
CA PHE A 165 0.42 7.54 10.25
C PHE A 165 0.68 6.11 9.80
N ILE A 166 -0.30 5.56 9.09
CA ILE A 166 -0.13 4.34 8.30
C ILE A 166 -0.41 4.71 6.85
N LEU A 167 0.53 4.43 5.96
CA LEU A 167 0.34 4.56 4.53
C LEU A 167 0.08 3.16 3.96
N LEU A 168 -1.11 2.98 3.43
CA LEU A 168 -1.57 1.79 2.72
C LEU A 168 -1.28 2.02 1.23
N GLY A 169 -0.15 1.50 0.77
CA GLY A 169 0.40 1.79 -0.57
C GLY A 169 -0.22 0.95 -1.68
N GLY A 170 -1.05 0.00 -1.31
CA GLY A 170 -1.67 -0.95 -2.21
C GLY A 170 -0.71 -1.66 -3.14
N ASP A 171 -1.03 -1.67 -4.42
CA ASP A 171 -0.25 -2.32 -5.48
C ASP A 171 0.72 -1.33 -6.14
N SER A 172 1.04 -0.21 -5.47
CA SER A 172 2.11 0.69 -5.91
C SER A 172 3.41 -0.06 -6.16
N CYS A 173 3.70 -1.08 -5.34
CA CYS A 173 4.69 -2.11 -5.62
C CYS A 173 4.29 -3.44 -4.95
N HIS A 174 4.85 -4.54 -5.44
CA HIS A 174 4.46 -5.89 -5.00
C HIS A 174 5.47 -6.48 -4.01
N HIS A 175 6.69 -5.95 -3.98
CA HIS A 175 7.76 -6.44 -3.12
C HIS A 175 8.52 -5.28 -2.47
N ILE A 176 8.80 -5.38 -1.17
CA ILE A 176 9.49 -4.32 -0.41
C ILE A 176 10.87 -3.96 -0.95
N GLY A 177 11.58 -4.91 -1.55
CA GLY A 177 12.82 -4.63 -2.28
C GLY A 177 12.68 -3.64 -3.45
N GLN A 178 11.46 -3.31 -3.91
CA GLN A 178 11.19 -2.25 -4.88
C GLN A 178 11.13 -0.85 -4.22
N LEU A 179 10.97 -0.82 -2.90
CA LEU A 179 10.97 0.36 -2.07
C LEU A 179 12.31 0.57 -1.34
N ARG A 180 13.05 -0.52 -1.07
CA ARG A 180 14.24 -0.52 -0.21
C ARG A 180 15.44 -1.21 -0.86
N PRO A 181 16.68 -0.76 -0.60
CA PRO A 181 17.06 0.39 0.23
C PRO A 181 16.90 1.74 -0.49
N THR A 182 16.93 2.84 0.28
CA THR A 182 17.07 4.21 -0.23
C THR A 182 18.06 4.99 0.63
N THR A 183 18.64 6.07 0.09
CA THR A 183 19.48 7.00 0.87
C THR A 183 18.77 7.48 2.13
N GLU A 184 17.50 7.85 2.01
CA GLU A 184 16.76 8.46 3.12
C GLU A 184 16.40 7.43 4.18
N LEU A 185 16.08 6.19 3.76
CA LEU A 185 15.88 5.11 4.71
C LEU A 185 17.18 4.81 5.47
N HIS A 186 18.34 4.77 4.81
CA HIS A 186 19.61 4.50 5.48
C HIS A 186 19.99 5.56 6.52
N LYS A 187 19.60 6.82 6.32
CA LYS A 187 19.80 7.87 7.34
C LYS A 187 19.04 7.58 8.63
N GLN A 188 17.85 6.97 8.53
CA GLN A 188 16.95 6.72 9.66
C GLN A 188 17.12 5.31 10.25
N SER A 189 17.36 4.32 9.40
CA SER A 189 17.52 2.90 9.73
C SER A 189 18.60 2.28 8.82
N PRO A 190 19.87 2.33 9.22
CA PRO A 190 20.96 1.73 8.45
C PRO A 190 20.71 0.24 8.20
N CYS A 191 20.99 -0.23 6.98
CA CYS A 191 20.84 -1.64 6.63
C CYS A 191 21.83 -2.50 7.45
N PRO A 192 21.39 -3.59 8.10
CA PRO A 192 22.27 -4.44 8.90
C PRO A 192 23.17 -5.35 8.05
N VAL A 193 22.90 -5.46 6.74
CA VAL A 193 23.64 -6.33 5.82
C VAL A 193 24.78 -5.54 5.19
N HIS A 194 26.03 -5.89 5.52
CA HIS A 194 27.22 -5.14 5.11
C HIS A 194 27.27 -4.89 3.59
N ALA A 195 27.03 -5.92 2.79
CA ALA A 195 26.98 -5.82 1.32
C ALA A 195 25.93 -4.82 0.78
N MET A 196 24.93 -4.48 1.59
CA MET A 196 23.82 -3.59 1.22
C MET A 196 23.93 -2.20 1.87
N THR A 197 24.83 -2.00 2.84
CA THR A 197 24.99 -0.72 3.58
C THR A 197 25.27 0.50 2.69
N SER A 198 26.00 0.32 1.59
CA SER A 198 26.35 1.39 0.65
C SER A 198 25.33 1.56 -0.47
N ARG A 199 24.34 0.67 -0.59
CA ARG A 199 23.35 0.70 -1.66
C ARG A 199 22.28 1.75 -1.34
N THR A 200 22.10 2.72 -2.24
CA THR A 200 21.17 3.85 -2.06
C THR A 200 19.94 3.78 -2.95
N THR A 201 19.82 2.71 -3.73
CA THR A 201 18.70 2.47 -4.66
C THR A 201 18.01 1.15 -4.36
N PRO A 202 16.70 1.02 -4.63
CA PRO A 202 15.96 -0.21 -4.37
C PRO A 202 16.62 -1.45 -4.96
N LEU A 203 16.43 -2.60 -4.29
CA LEU A 203 16.97 -3.88 -4.75
C LEU A 203 16.39 -4.29 -6.11
N PHE A 204 15.11 -3.98 -6.32
CA PHE A 204 14.35 -4.32 -7.51
C PHE A 204 13.77 -3.10 -8.19
N SER A 205 13.61 -3.17 -9.51
CA SER A 205 12.78 -2.28 -10.31
C SER A 205 11.47 -2.96 -10.69
N GLU A 206 10.44 -2.16 -10.97
CA GLU A 206 9.22 -2.64 -11.61
C GLU A 206 9.49 -3.09 -13.05
N GLN A 207 8.94 -4.25 -13.44
CA GLN A 207 8.97 -4.74 -14.82
C GLN A 207 7.77 -4.21 -15.64
N ASN A 208 7.92 -4.13 -16.97
CA ASN A 208 6.87 -3.69 -17.88
C ASN A 208 5.83 -4.79 -18.21
N ALA A 209 4.58 -4.34 -18.39
CA ALA A 209 3.42 -4.97 -19.04
C ALA A 209 2.47 -5.86 -18.22
N TYR A 210 2.92 -6.61 -17.21
CA TYR A 210 2.02 -7.49 -16.44
C TYR A 210 1.68 -6.98 -15.03
N GLY A 211 2.62 -6.32 -14.35
CA GLY A 211 2.42 -5.80 -12.99
C GLY A 211 1.99 -4.33 -12.92
N HIS A 212 2.21 -3.54 -13.98
CA HIS A 212 1.86 -2.11 -14.03
C HIS A 212 1.43 -1.72 -15.45
N ALA A 213 0.26 -1.10 -15.56
CA ALA A 213 -0.27 -0.56 -16.81
C ALA A 213 0.56 0.62 -17.34
N ASP A 214 1.13 1.43 -16.45
CA ASP A 214 2.06 2.52 -16.75
C ASP A 214 3.31 2.42 -15.84
N PRO A 215 4.37 1.75 -16.32
CA PRO A 215 5.59 1.54 -15.53
C PRO A 215 6.37 2.83 -15.22
N GLU A 216 6.23 3.89 -16.01
CA GLU A 216 6.90 5.18 -15.75
C GLU A 216 6.21 5.92 -14.60
N ALA A 217 4.88 5.99 -14.65
CA ALA A 217 4.10 6.51 -13.53
C ALA A 217 4.29 5.68 -12.26
N ALA A 218 4.36 4.34 -12.38
CA ALA A 218 4.60 3.45 -11.23
C ALA A 218 5.94 3.76 -10.54
N ARG A 219 7.03 3.89 -11.30
CA ARG A 219 8.35 4.25 -10.73
C ARG A 219 8.32 5.60 -10.01
N THR A 220 7.60 6.57 -10.58
CA THR A 220 7.41 7.88 -9.94
C THR A 220 6.63 7.74 -8.64
N THR A 221 5.53 6.98 -8.63
CA THR A 221 4.75 6.68 -7.43
C THR A 221 5.59 5.98 -6.37
N ILE A 222 6.39 4.97 -6.72
CA ILE A 222 7.24 4.24 -5.77
C ILE A 222 8.34 5.12 -5.18
N ALA A 223 8.93 6.01 -5.98
CA ALA A 223 9.91 6.97 -5.48
C ALA A 223 9.30 7.88 -4.40
N LYS A 224 8.08 8.40 -4.64
CA LYS A 224 7.34 9.18 -3.64
C LYS A 224 7.01 8.34 -2.41
N LEU A 225 6.57 7.10 -2.57
CA LEU A 225 6.31 6.15 -1.49
C LEU A 225 7.54 5.94 -0.61
N GLY A 226 8.74 5.92 -1.21
CA GLY A 226 10.02 5.81 -0.51
C GLY A 226 10.28 6.93 0.50
N ASN A 227 9.79 8.15 0.24
CA ASN A 227 9.90 9.27 1.19
C ASN A 227 9.09 9.01 2.47
N PHE A 228 7.91 8.42 2.35
CA PHE A 228 7.09 8.01 3.50
C PHE A 228 7.71 6.81 4.21
N ASP A 229 8.24 5.85 3.47
CA ASP A 229 8.90 4.67 4.04
C ASP A 229 10.13 5.02 4.87
N ALA A 230 10.88 6.04 4.47
CA ALA A 230 11.99 6.56 5.25
C ALA A 230 11.53 7.31 6.52
N ASN A 231 10.35 7.95 6.52
CA ASN A 231 9.92 8.83 7.61
C ASN A 231 9.54 8.03 8.88
N PRO A 232 10.14 8.29 10.07
CA PRO A 232 9.87 7.51 11.28
C PRO A 232 8.44 7.69 11.84
N ASP A 233 7.67 8.66 11.35
CA ASP A 233 6.28 8.89 11.76
C ASP A 233 5.26 8.13 10.89
N VAL A 234 5.70 7.40 9.86
CA VAL A 234 4.81 6.69 8.92
C VAL A 234 5.16 5.21 8.83
N LEU A 235 4.20 4.32 9.07
CA LEU A 235 4.33 2.91 8.71
C LEU A 235 3.78 2.68 7.30
N VAL A 236 4.62 2.30 6.34
CA VAL A 236 4.19 1.92 5.00
C VAL A 236 3.88 0.43 4.96
N ILE A 237 2.70 0.07 4.46
CA ILE A 237 2.28 -1.31 4.19
C ILE A 237 1.77 -1.38 2.75
N VAL A 238 2.36 -2.25 1.93
CA VAL A 238 1.87 -2.58 0.59
C VAL A 238 1.08 -3.88 0.62
N ALA A 239 0.20 -4.10 -0.35
CA ALA A 239 -0.77 -5.20 -0.34
C ALA A 239 -0.10 -6.58 -0.19
N HIS A 240 1.08 -6.70 -0.78
CA HIS A 240 1.79 -7.94 -1.00
C HIS A 240 3.08 -8.09 -0.18
N ASP A 241 3.25 -7.30 0.88
CA ASP A 241 4.40 -7.43 1.77
C ASP A 241 4.30 -8.72 2.60
N ALA A 242 4.96 -9.78 2.13
CA ALA A 242 5.02 -11.06 2.84
C ALA A 242 5.82 -11.03 4.15
N THR A 243 6.39 -9.89 4.58
CA THR A 243 7.02 -9.73 5.90
C THR A 243 6.03 -9.30 6.97
N VAL A 244 4.88 -8.76 6.57
CA VAL A 244 3.83 -8.26 7.46
C VAL A 244 3.13 -9.35 8.27
N PRO A 245 2.80 -10.54 7.71
CA PRO A 245 2.17 -11.61 8.48
C PRO A 245 2.97 -11.95 9.73
N ALA A 246 2.27 -12.16 10.85
CA ALA A 246 2.82 -12.43 12.17
C ALA A 246 3.63 -11.30 12.84
N VAL A 247 3.84 -10.15 12.19
CA VAL A 247 4.47 -8.96 12.80
C VAL A 247 3.41 -7.96 13.28
N ILE A 248 2.42 -7.67 12.44
CA ILE A 248 1.32 -6.76 12.79
C ILE A 248 0.16 -7.52 13.43
N ASP A 249 -0.68 -6.80 14.18
CA ASP A 249 -1.99 -7.32 14.55
C ASP A 249 -2.91 -7.37 13.31
N GLU A 250 -3.77 -8.38 13.24
CA GLU A 250 -4.79 -8.51 12.19
C GLU A 250 -6.19 -8.33 12.78
N PHE A 251 -7.19 -8.12 11.90
CA PHE A 251 -8.58 -7.92 12.26
C PHE A 251 -9.06 -9.01 13.25
N PRO A 252 -9.75 -8.64 14.34
CA PRO A 252 -10.42 -7.35 14.58
C PRO A 252 -9.58 -6.28 15.29
N LYS A 253 -8.29 -6.51 15.53
CA LYS A 253 -7.42 -5.57 16.25
C LYS A 253 -7.00 -4.39 15.37
N ALA A 254 -6.74 -3.26 16.01
CA ALA A 254 -6.32 -2.02 15.35
C ALA A 254 -4.80 -1.94 15.21
N LEU A 255 -4.34 -1.30 14.14
CA LEU A 255 -2.94 -1.02 13.85
C LEU A 255 -2.44 0.28 14.50
N ASN A 256 -3.30 1.05 15.17
CA ASN A 256 -3.00 2.40 15.67
C ASN A 256 -1.79 2.47 16.61
N GLU A 257 -1.46 1.37 17.29
CA GLU A 257 -0.33 1.26 18.22
C GLU A 257 0.97 0.79 17.54
N TRP A 258 1.04 0.78 16.21
CA TRP A 258 2.20 0.24 15.47
C TRP A 258 3.53 0.82 15.94
N LYS A 259 3.55 2.12 16.27
CA LYS A 259 4.76 2.85 16.66
C LYS A 259 5.24 2.45 18.04
N THR A 260 4.33 2.32 19.01
CA THR A 260 4.68 1.87 20.36
C THR A 260 5.04 0.38 20.39
N LYS A 261 4.51 -0.42 19.46
CA LYS A 261 4.85 -1.84 19.27
C LYS A 261 6.15 -2.09 18.48
N GLY A 262 6.76 -1.02 17.95
CA GLY A 262 8.00 -1.08 17.17
C GLY A 262 7.88 -1.92 15.90
N TRP A 263 6.72 -1.88 15.23
CA TRP A 263 6.50 -2.71 14.03
C TRP A 263 7.31 -2.24 12.84
N LYS A 264 7.52 -0.92 12.69
CA LYS A 264 8.30 -0.39 11.57
C LYS A 264 9.72 -0.95 11.59
N GLU A 265 10.39 -0.90 12.74
CA GLU A 265 11.75 -1.39 12.94
C GLU A 265 11.88 -2.88 12.66
N LYS A 266 10.86 -3.66 13.05
CA LYS A 266 10.79 -5.10 12.78
C LYS A 266 10.64 -5.39 11.28
N LEU A 267 9.91 -4.54 10.54
CA LEU A 267 9.61 -4.75 9.12
C LEU A 267 10.66 -4.17 8.17
N THR A 268 11.40 -3.12 8.56
CA THR A 268 12.26 -2.35 7.65
C THR A 268 13.19 -3.24 6.81
N TRP A 269 13.88 -4.19 7.46
CA TRP A 269 14.86 -5.07 6.80
C TRP A 269 14.44 -6.55 6.78
N ALA A 270 13.23 -6.89 7.24
CA ALA A 270 12.77 -8.28 7.37
C ALA A 270 12.78 -9.06 6.05
N PHE A 271 12.62 -8.37 4.91
CA PHE A 271 12.63 -9.02 3.60
C PHE A 271 14.01 -9.59 3.25
N LEU A 272 15.11 -9.00 3.76
CA LEU A 272 16.45 -9.54 3.56
C LEU A 272 16.61 -10.88 4.29
N ASP A 273 16.02 -11.00 5.48
CA ASP A 273 16.08 -12.23 6.29
C ASP A 273 15.22 -13.32 5.67
N ARG A 274 14.01 -12.95 5.24
CA ARG A 274 13.02 -13.87 4.68
C ARG A 274 13.42 -14.34 3.29
N ASP A 275 13.76 -13.40 2.42
CA ASP A 275 13.93 -13.66 1.00
C ASP A 275 15.38 -13.69 0.56
N PHE A 276 16.34 -13.17 1.32
CA PHE A 276 17.73 -13.14 0.86
C PHE A 276 18.75 -13.46 1.96
N PRO A 277 18.57 -14.58 2.71
CA PRO A 277 19.48 -14.92 3.81
C PRO A 277 20.94 -15.06 3.36
N ALA A 278 21.18 -15.44 2.10
CA ALA A 278 22.51 -15.55 1.50
C ALA A 278 23.22 -14.19 1.33
N LEU A 279 22.51 -13.06 1.34
CA LEU A 279 23.16 -11.73 1.27
C LEU A 279 23.83 -11.33 2.59
N LYS A 280 23.56 -12.05 3.69
CA LYS A 280 24.12 -11.76 5.02
C LYS A 280 25.50 -12.35 5.27
N THR A 281 25.90 -13.35 4.50
CA THR A 281 27.20 -14.03 4.60
C THR A 281 28.26 -13.30 3.82
#